data_AF-A0A7V1ES59-F1
#
_entry.id   AF-A0A7V1ES59-F1
#
_cell.length_a   1.000
_cell.length_b   1.000
_cell.length_c   1.000
_cell.angle_alpha   90.00
_cell.angle_beta   90.00
_cell.angle_gamma   90.00
#
_symmetry.space_group_name_H-M   'P 1'
#
loop_
_entity.id
_entity.type
_entity.pdbx_description
1 polymer ?
#
loop_
_entity_poly.entity_id
_entity_poly.type
_entity_poly.pdbx_seq_one_letter_code
_entity_poly.pdbx_strand_id
1 'polypeptide(L)'
;MRGAAGTAYPHGLCEGWPALGDQVHCTEEDLYTFSCGDLLQWIAGQDDTHRALFVIAHNPALTDLVNTLTRQYSLDNLPTAGYIELALQIDHWRNLLQGCAVVRYSLFPKQLNDH
;
A
#
# COMPACT_ATOMS: atom_id res chain seq x y z
N MET A 1 -14.21 -26.74 3.02
CA MET A 1 -14.32 -26.16 1.67
C MET A 1 -13.64 -24.80 1.71
N ARG A 2 -12.43 -24.69 1.18
CA ARG A 2 -11.73 -23.40 1.07
C ARG A 2 -12.21 -22.76 -0.23
N GLY A 3 -12.85 -21.61 -0.14
CA GLY A 3 -13.23 -20.81 -1.30
C GLY A 3 -11.98 -20.37 -2.04
N ALA A 4 -12.00 -20.52 -3.36
CA ALA A 4 -10.95 -20.00 -4.22
C ALA A 4 -10.95 -18.47 -4.09
N ALA A 5 -9.87 -17.90 -3.58
CA ALA A 5 -9.60 -16.47 -3.73
C ALA A 5 -9.50 -16.20 -5.24
N GLY A 6 -10.39 -15.36 -5.76
CA GLY A 6 -10.37 -14.95 -7.16
C GLY A 6 -9.10 -14.17 -7.42
N THR A 7 -8.09 -14.80 -8.02
CA THR A 7 -6.95 -14.12 -8.60
C THR A 7 -7.45 -13.33 -9.82
N ALA A 8 -7.96 -12.12 -9.61
CA ALA A 8 -8.05 -11.17 -10.71
C ALA A 8 -6.61 -10.80 -11.09
N TYR A 9 -6.21 -11.20 -12.29
CA TYR A 9 -4.91 -10.87 -12.85
C TYR A 9 -4.89 -9.38 -13.16
N PRO A 10 -3.95 -8.60 -12.60
CA PRO A 10 -3.75 -7.21 -12.98
C PRO A 10 -3.01 -7.17 -14.33
N HIS A 11 -3.66 -7.67 -15.39
CA HIS A 11 -3.04 -7.99 -16.69
C HIS A 11 -2.22 -6.80 -17.23
N GLY A 12 -2.78 -5.59 -17.23
CA GLY A 12 -2.09 -4.41 -17.71
C GLY A 12 -0.85 -4.01 -16.87
N LEU A 13 -0.86 -4.28 -15.56
CA LEU A 13 0.31 -4.02 -14.70
C LEU A 13 1.42 -5.02 -14.95
N CYS A 14 1.11 -6.31 -15.09
CA CYS A 14 2.11 -7.33 -15.41
C CYS A 14 2.65 -7.18 -16.85
N GLU A 15 1.84 -6.71 -17.81
CA GLU A 15 2.32 -6.38 -19.15
C GLU A 15 3.29 -5.19 -19.14
N GLY A 16 2.94 -4.13 -18.41
CA GLY A 16 3.80 -2.94 -18.27
C GLY A 16 5.00 -3.16 -17.36
N TRP A 17 4.92 -4.13 -16.44
CA TRP A 17 5.96 -4.49 -15.49
C TRP A 17 6.10 -6.00 -15.36
N PRO A 18 6.78 -6.67 -16.32
CA PRO A 18 6.89 -8.14 -16.36
C PRO A 18 7.46 -8.76 -15.09
N ALA A 19 8.40 -8.08 -14.42
CA ALA A 19 8.97 -8.54 -13.15
C ALA A 19 7.95 -8.67 -12.01
N LEU A 20 6.79 -8.01 -12.09
CA LEU A 20 5.69 -8.17 -11.15
C LEU A 20 4.97 -9.51 -11.33
N GLY A 21 5.00 -10.09 -12.54
CA GLY A 21 4.34 -11.36 -12.85
C GLY A 21 4.87 -12.54 -12.02
N ASP A 22 6.13 -12.47 -11.59
CA ASP A 22 6.78 -13.49 -10.76
C ASP A 22 6.56 -13.26 -9.25
N GLN A 23 5.94 -12.13 -8.86
CA GLN A 23 5.66 -11.81 -7.45
C GLN A 23 4.28 -12.32 -7.04
N VAL A 24 4.13 -12.69 -5.76
CA VAL A 24 2.83 -13.01 -5.18
C VAL A 24 1.98 -11.74 -5.16
N HIS A 25 0.87 -11.76 -5.89
CA HIS A 25 -0.09 -10.67 -5.95
C HIS A 25 -1.52 -11.20 -5.87
N CYS A 26 -2.40 -10.36 -5.35
CA CYS A 26 -3.83 -10.61 -5.29
C CYS A 26 -4.58 -9.31 -5.59
N THR A 27 -5.86 -9.45 -5.92
CA THR A 27 -6.77 -8.31 -6.01
C THR A 27 -7.81 -8.48 -4.92
N GLU A 28 -8.01 -7.44 -4.14
CA GLU A 28 -8.97 -7.41 -3.03
C GLU A 28 -10.00 -6.31 -3.34
N GLU A 29 -11.21 -6.72 -3.72
CA GLU A 29 -12.28 -5.78 -4.10
C GLU A 29 -12.62 -4.82 -2.94
N ASP A 30 -12.54 -5.30 -1.70
CA ASP A 30 -12.79 -4.51 -0.49
C ASP A 30 -11.76 -3.37 -0.29
N LEU A 31 -10.59 -3.45 -0.94
CA LEU A 31 -9.60 -2.37 -0.94
C LEU A 31 -9.85 -1.31 -2.01
N TYR A 32 -10.88 -1.50 -2.84
CA TYR A 32 -11.48 -0.41 -3.62
C TYR A 32 -12.32 0.48 -2.69
N THR A 33 -11.65 1.10 -1.73
CA THR A 33 -12.24 1.88 -0.66
C THR A 33 -11.60 3.26 -0.56
N PHE A 34 -12.36 4.22 -0.06
CA PHE A 34 -11.89 5.55 0.31
C PHE A 34 -11.65 5.68 1.83
N SER A 35 -11.80 4.58 2.58
CA SER A 35 -11.65 4.51 4.03
C SER A 35 -10.22 4.13 4.43
N CYS A 36 -9.55 5.01 5.16
CA CYS A 36 -8.28 4.69 5.82
C CYS A 36 -8.42 3.53 6.82
N GLY A 37 -9.56 3.43 7.50
CA GLY A 37 -9.84 2.38 8.49
C GLY A 37 -9.83 0.99 7.85
N ASP A 38 -10.43 0.85 6.66
CA ASP A 38 -10.51 -0.42 5.93
C ASP A 38 -9.11 -0.87 5.51
N LEU A 39 -8.29 0.06 5.01
CA LEU A 39 -6.87 -0.21 4.68
C LEU A 39 -6.08 -0.64 5.92
N LEU A 40 -6.22 0.08 7.04
CA LEU A 40 -5.53 -0.26 8.30
C LEU A 40 -5.93 -1.65 8.79
N GLN A 41 -7.23 -1.97 8.78
CA GLN A 41 -7.75 -3.26 9.20
C GLN A 41 -7.21 -4.38 8.31
N TRP A 42 -7.20 -4.18 6.99
CA TRP A 42 -6.69 -5.18 6.07
C TRP A 42 -5.18 -5.38 6.23
N ILE A 43 -4.40 -4.30 6.33
CA ILE A 43 -2.94 -4.39 6.54
C ILE A 43 -2.65 -5.09 7.87
N ALA A 44 -3.36 -4.75 8.94
CA ALA A 44 -3.19 -5.37 10.25
C ALA A 44 -3.58 -6.86 10.28
N GLY A 45 -4.37 -7.32 9.30
CA GLY A 45 -4.78 -8.72 9.15
C GLY A 45 -3.81 -9.60 8.36
N GLN A 46 -2.72 -9.06 7.81
CA GLN A 46 -1.78 -9.83 7.00
C GLN A 46 -0.94 -10.81 7.84
N ASP A 47 -0.49 -11.89 7.21
CA ASP A 47 0.36 -12.91 7.83
C ASP A 47 1.80 -12.39 8.00
N ASP A 48 2.40 -12.62 9.18
CA ASP A 48 3.75 -12.14 9.52
C ASP A 48 4.87 -12.82 8.69
N THR A 49 4.55 -13.84 7.89
CA THR A 49 5.47 -14.38 6.88
C THR A 49 5.74 -13.38 5.75
N HIS A 50 4.84 -12.44 5.49
CA HIS A 50 5.06 -11.33 4.57
C HIS A 50 5.95 -10.27 5.23
N ARG A 51 7.15 -10.05 4.69
CA ARG A 51 8.09 -9.04 5.21
C ARG A 51 7.83 -7.62 4.71
N ALA A 52 7.10 -7.49 3.60
CA ALA A 52 6.76 -6.22 2.98
C ALA A 52 5.46 -6.38 2.20
N LEU A 53 4.73 -5.27 2.06
CA LEU A 53 3.54 -5.17 1.23
C LEU A 53 3.73 -4.03 0.24
N PHE A 54 3.31 -4.27 -1.00
CA PHE A 54 3.16 -3.23 -2.01
C PHE A 54 1.67 -3.06 -2.31
N VAL A 55 1.12 -1.88 -2.01
CA VAL A 55 -0.31 -1.62 -2.08
C VAL A 55 -0.59 -0.59 -3.17
N ILE A 56 -1.45 -0.95 -4.13
CA ILE A 56 -2.02 -0.02 -5.11
C ILE A 56 -3.47 0.20 -4.72
N ALA A 57 -3.83 1.44 -4.39
CA ALA A 57 -5.18 1.80 -3.95
C ALA A 57 -5.52 3.25 -4.32
N HIS A 58 -6.72 3.71 -3.94
CA HIS A 58 -7.23 5.02 -4.27
C HIS A 58 -6.97 6.06 -3.16
N ASN A 59 -6.83 7.32 -3.58
CA ASN A 59 -6.92 8.47 -2.68
C ASN A 59 -8.41 8.82 -2.44
N PRO A 60 -8.80 9.37 -1.28
CA PRO A 60 -7.93 9.88 -0.20
C PRO A 60 -7.40 8.83 0.79
N ALA A 61 -7.86 7.58 0.72
CA ALA A 61 -7.52 6.55 1.71
C ALA A 61 -6.00 6.38 1.92
N LEU A 62 -5.19 6.39 0.86
CA LEU A 62 -3.74 6.32 0.97
C LEU A 62 -3.10 7.58 1.59
N THR A 63 -3.61 8.78 1.28
CA THR A 63 -3.18 10.03 1.93
C THR A 63 -3.38 9.92 3.44
N ASP A 64 -4.58 9.52 3.84
CA ASP A 64 -4.95 9.40 5.26
C ASP A 64 -4.18 8.28 5.95
N LEU A 65 -3.90 7.18 5.27
CA LEU A 65 -3.08 6.08 5.78
C LEU A 65 -1.66 6.55 6.09
N VAL A 66 -1.01 7.25 5.16
CA VAL A 66 0.34 7.82 5.37
C VAL A 66 0.35 8.79 6.54
N ASN A 67 -0.63 9.69 6.61
CA ASN A 67 -0.76 10.66 7.69
C ASN A 67 -1.04 10.00 9.05
N THR A 68 -1.80 8.90 9.06
CA THR A 68 -2.10 8.16 10.28
C THR A 68 -0.88 7.39 10.79
N LEU A 69 -0.16 6.71 9.90
CA LEU A 69 0.96 5.87 10.29
C LEU A 69 2.22 6.65 10.65
N THR A 70 2.36 7.90 10.24
CA THR A 70 3.57 8.70 10.48
C THR A 70 3.30 9.84 11.48
N ARG A 71 4.34 10.27 12.21
CA ARG A 71 4.23 11.40 13.18
C ARG A 71 4.77 12.72 12.65
N GLN A 72 5.82 12.65 11.84
CA GLN A 72 6.62 13.80 11.41
C GLN A 72 6.38 14.16 9.94
N TYR A 73 5.53 13.40 9.25
CA TYR A 73 5.23 13.57 7.85
C TYR A 73 3.72 13.73 7.68
N SER A 74 3.32 14.67 6.84
CA SER A 74 1.92 14.91 6.52
C SER A 74 1.80 15.33 5.07
N LEU A 75 0.81 14.77 4.39
CA LEU A 75 0.42 15.10 3.03
C LEU A 75 -0.94 15.81 3.06
N ASP A 76 -1.07 16.91 2.34
CA ASP A 76 -2.40 17.45 2.01
C ASP A 76 -3.13 16.51 1.05
N ASN A 77 -2.40 15.94 0.10
CA ASN A 77 -2.89 14.93 -0.83
C ASN A 77 -1.72 14.15 -1.45
N LEU A 78 -1.81 12.82 -1.48
CA LEU A 78 -0.94 12.00 -2.32
C LEU A 78 -1.39 12.15 -3.79
N PRO A 79 -0.53 12.60 -4.73
CA PRO A 79 -0.92 12.71 -6.13
C PRO A 79 -1.17 11.33 -6.76
N THR A 80 -1.99 11.27 -7.82
CA THR A 80 -2.14 10.07 -8.65
C THR A 80 -0.78 9.58 -9.13
N ALA A 81 -0.54 8.27 -9.06
CA ALA A 81 0.76 7.64 -9.34
C ALA A 81 1.93 8.14 -8.45
N GLY A 82 1.61 8.76 -7.30
CA GLY A 82 2.58 9.00 -6.23
C GLY A 82 2.90 7.72 -5.47
N TYR A 83 4.15 7.60 -5.04
CA TYR A 83 4.68 6.48 -4.27
C TYR A 83 5.28 6.98 -2.96
N ILE A 84 4.97 6.28 -1.86
CA ILE A 84 5.57 6.50 -0.55
C ILE A 84 6.03 5.14 -0.02
N GLU A 85 7.28 5.08 0.42
CA GLU A 85 7.83 3.94 1.15
C GLU A 85 7.80 4.24 2.65
N LEU A 86 7.12 3.38 3.41
CA LEU A 86 7.04 3.44 4.86
C LEU A 86 7.84 2.30 5.49
N ALA A 87 8.76 2.65 6.39
CA ALA A 87 9.34 1.67 7.31
C ALA A 87 8.48 1.60 8.57
N LEU A 88 7.81 0.47 8.78
CA LEU A 88 7.00 0.23 9.98
C LEU A 88 7.90 -0.24 11.13
N GLN A 89 7.74 0.38 12.29
CA GLN A 89 8.46 0.03 13.52
C GLN A 89 7.62 -0.94 14.36
N ILE A 90 7.26 -2.07 13.74
CA ILE A 90 6.40 -3.10 14.33
C ILE A 90 6.99 -4.49 14.08
N ASP A 91 6.77 -5.42 15.01
CA ASP A 91 7.22 -6.82 14.86
C ASP A 91 6.19 -7.72 14.15
N HIS A 92 4.91 -7.33 14.19
CA HIS A 92 3.78 -8.07 13.64
C HIS A 92 2.81 -7.12 12.94
N TRP A 93 2.17 -7.54 11.85
CA TRP A 93 1.21 -6.70 11.11
C TRP A 93 0.07 -6.21 11.99
N ARG A 94 -0.45 -7.08 12.87
CA ARG A 94 -1.51 -6.75 13.83
C ARG A 94 -1.16 -5.62 14.82
N ASN A 95 0.12 -5.26 14.94
CA ASN A 95 0.59 -4.18 15.81
C ASN A 95 0.59 -2.81 15.11
N LEU A 96 0.02 -2.72 13.91
CA LEU A 96 -0.12 -1.47 13.17
C LEU A 96 -0.91 -0.44 13.99
N LEU A 97 -0.26 0.66 14.34
CA LEU A 97 -0.81 1.71 15.19
C LEU A 97 -0.46 3.10 14.64
N GLN A 98 -1.17 4.12 15.09
CA GLN A 98 -0.89 5.50 14.69
C GLN A 98 0.56 5.89 15.02
N GLY A 99 1.25 6.48 14.04
CA GLY A 99 2.61 6.97 14.22
C GLY A 99 3.67 5.87 14.39
N CYS A 100 3.39 4.62 14.01
CA CYS A 100 4.36 3.51 14.06
C CYS A 100 5.31 3.47 12.85
N ALA A 101 5.19 4.38 11.89
CA ALA A 101 5.96 4.38 10.66
C ALA A 101 6.84 5.62 10.49
N VAL A 102 7.92 5.43 9.75
CA VAL A 102 8.80 6.51 9.27
C VAL A 102 8.86 6.46 7.75
N VAL A 103 8.66 7.60 7.09
CA VAL A 103 8.86 7.70 5.64
C VAL A 103 10.33 7.46 5.31
N ARG A 104 10.59 6.50 4.42
CA ARG A 104 11.93 6.22 3.88
C ARG A 104 12.16 6.93 2.56
N TYR A 105 11.14 6.95 1.72
CA TYR A 105 11.23 7.49 0.38
C TYR A 105 9.87 7.99 -0.09
N SER A 106 9.89 9.01 -0.95
CA SER A 106 8.71 9.56 -1.61
C SER A 106 9.06 9.90 -3.05
N LEU A 107 8.24 9.46 -4.00
CA LEU A 107 8.39 9.75 -5.42
C LEU A 107 7.05 10.14 -6.02
N PHE A 108 6.97 11.37 -6.52
CA PHE A 108 5.77 11.91 -7.15
C PHE A 108 6.01 12.16 -8.64
N PRO A 109 4.98 12.07 -9.50
CA PRO A 109 5.15 12.20 -10.95
C PRO A 109 5.87 13.48 -11.38
N LYS A 110 5.63 14.61 -10.69
CA LYS A 110 6.28 15.89 -11.01
C LYS A 110 7.80 15.88 -10.81
N GLN A 111 8.33 14.93 -10.04
CA GLN A 111 9.76 14.76 -9.78
C GLN A 111 10.45 13.88 -10.84
N LEU A 112 9.70 13.29 -11.78
CA LEU A 112 10.23 12.44 -12.84
C LEU A 112 10.67 13.21 -14.10
N ASN A 113 10.53 14.54 -14.12
CA ASN A 113 10.73 15.38 -15.30
C ASN A 113 12.20 15.65 -15.70
N ASP A 114 13.18 14.93 -15.18
CA ASP A 114 14.61 15.20 -15.41
C ASP A 114 15.37 14.14 -16.24
N HIS A 115 14.67 13.32 -17.05
CA HIS A 115 15.30 12.36 -17.98
C HIS A 115 14.67 12.37 -19.38
#